data_AF-A0AB34IFV2-F1
#
_entry.id   AF-A0AB34IFV2-F1
#
_cell.length_a   1.000
_cell.length_b   1.000
_cell.length_c   1.000
_cell.angle_alpha   90.00
_cell.angle_beta   90.00
_cell.angle_gamma   90.00
#
_symmetry.space_group_name_H-M   'P 1'
#
loop_
_entity.id
_entity.type
_entity.pdbx_description
1 polymer ?
#
loop_
_entity_poly.entity_id
_entity_poly.type
_entity_poly.pdbx_seq_one_letter_code
_entity_poly.pdbx_strand_id
1 'polypeptide(L)'
;MALACSDDRMRCLPGWRPGFCADVPISIPRDQPCDPSASSGSWAAVPSAAACASLCRACARCAFVSFSTLDLDCSWYAACDAPLRYLATAHCTAAPRELPPPRPSSPPPPPPSPPSSSPLPSPLPSSPPPSSPLRSRPLRVVLVVPLHPPKFGHARNLLRSRRACGQTRAFHLLLLFSSPPDRSRFSREARAARLPLDRAVRALTLPPSSHRPDAYKKLMGVRYAFSKSPPYDFAITPDADALFQSAAEWRPHFAWWAARRAALAAQIEGGPSSAWYVKHARVTAAACRRVGLDARRLGQPTPFLWWNDAPIYERNGFDSFFSRIDWSLLTPALNRSADPLDPSGYEHASYVCYKALVEKWELLRLYRMMERASSDEQYCLSQQLNYSFLWSRDQNPDRLLLFHADRARFPRVTSLCGQPLTLEGPFHIERLDT
;
A
#
# COMPACT_ATOMS: atom_id res chain seq x y z
N MET A 1 19.71 -1.87 -6.92
CA MET A 1 19.96 -3.19 -6.27
C MET A 1 18.63 -3.88 -6.10
N ALA A 2 18.60 -5.21 -6.24
CA ALA A 2 17.46 -6.03 -5.81
C ALA A 2 17.87 -6.81 -4.56
N LEU A 3 16.96 -6.95 -3.60
CA LEU A 3 17.21 -7.58 -2.31
C LEU A 3 16.10 -8.60 -2.01
N ALA A 4 16.49 -9.83 -1.70
CA ALA A 4 15.55 -10.90 -1.40
C ALA A 4 15.00 -10.76 0.03
N CYS A 5 13.70 -10.95 0.18
CA CYS A 5 13.08 -11.09 1.49
C CYS A 5 13.33 -12.51 2.02
N SER A 6 13.75 -12.63 3.28
CA SER A 6 14.02 -13.90 3.93
C SER A 6 12.74 -14.57 4.46
N ASP A 7 11.87 -14.99 3.54
CA ASP A 7 10.99 -16.14 3.73
C ASP A 7 11.57 -17.29 2.88
N ASP A 8 11.70 -18.50 3.43
CA ASP A 8 12.13 -19.67 2.67
C ASP A 8 11.20 -19.99 1.49
N ARG A 9 9.94 -19.52 1.51
CA ARG A 9 8.99 -19.62 0.39
C ARG A 9 9.26 -18.63 -0.75
N MET A 10 10.05 -17.58 -0.49
CA MET A 10 10.55 -16.62 -1.48
C MET A 10 12.05 -16.78 -1.77
N ARG A 11 12.73 -17.74 -1.13
CA ARG A 11 14.09 -18.13 -1.53
C ARG A 11 14.04 -18.93 -2.81
N CYS A 12 14.47 -18.29 -3.90
CA CYS A 12 14.81 -18.99 -5.12
C CYS A 12 15.85 -20.08 -4.86
N LEU A 13 15.69 -21.24 -5.51
CA LEU A 13 16.61 -22.37 -5.39
C LEU A 13 18.06 -21.96 -5.73
N PRO A 14 19.10 -22.67 -5.24
CA PRO A 14 20.48 -22.41 -5.64
C PRO A 14 20.65 -22.33 -7.17
N GLY A 15 21.31 -21.28 -7.65
CA GLY A 15 21.46 -20.97 -9.09
C GLY A 15 20.31 -20.17 -9.71
N TRP A 16 19.19 -19.99 -9.01
CA TRP A 16 18.07 -19.14 -9.44
C TRP A 16 18.19 -17.72 -8.85
N ARG A 17 17.67 -16.74 -9.58
CA ARG A 17 17.69 -15.31 -9.25
C ARG A 17 16.26 -14.80 -9.07
N PRO A 18 15.94 -14.03 -8.02
CA PRO A 18 14.65 -13.38 -7.89
C PRO A 18 14.30 -12.52 -9.12
N GLY A 19 13.01 -12.50 -9.50
CA GLY A 19 12.48 -11.79 -10.66
C GLY A 19 12.09 -12.69 -11.83
N PHE A 20 11.73 -12.07 -12.96
CA PHE A 20 11.32 -12.71 -14.21
C PHE A 20 11.86 -11.97 -15.45
N CYS A 21 11.94 -12.64 -16.59
CA CYS A 21 12.52 -12.04 -17.81
C CYS A 21 11.61 -10.99 -18.46
N ALA A 22 10.40 -11.39 -18.86
CA ALA A 22 9.41 -10.53 -19.51
C ALA A 22 7.99 -11.05 -19.31
N ASP A 23 6.99 -10.18 -19.44
CA ASP A 23 5.58 -10.57 -19.41
C ASP A 23 5.24 -11.42 -20.64
N VAL A 24 4.75 -12.65 -20.44
CA VAL A 24 4.28 -13.51 -21.55
C VAL A 24 2.91 -12.98 -22.03
N PRO A 25 2.72 -12.72 -23.34
CA PRO A 25 1.45 -12.19 -23.85
C PRO A 25 0.26 -13.11 -23.52
N ILE A 26 -0.83 -12.53 -23.01
CA ILE A 26 -2.08 -13.24 -22.64
C ILE A 26 -2.71 -14.00 -23.83
N SER A 27 -2.36 -13.62 -25.07
CA SER A 27 -2.77 -14.29 -26.31
C SER A 27 -2.06 -15.63 -26.57
N ILE A 28 -0.99 -15.95 -25.82
CA ILE A 28 -0.35 -17.27 -25.86
C ILE A 28 -1.14 -18.21 -24.92
N PRO A 29 -1.67 -19.35 -25.40
CA PRO A 29 -2.32 -20.34 -24.55
C PRO A 29 -1.37 -20.78 -23.43
N ARG A 30 -1.88 -20.88 -22.20
CA ARG A 30 -1.08 -21.25 -21.01
C ARG A 30 -0.47 -22.65 -21.08
N ASP A 31 -0.91 -23.45 -22.05
CA ASP A 31 -0.47 -24.83 -22.31
C ASP A 31 0.07 -24.97 -23.75
N GLN A 32 0.84 -24.00 -24.25
CA GLN A 32 1.55 -24.09 -25.54
C GLN A 32 3.01 -24.55 -25.31
N PRO A 33 3.31 -25.87 -25.32
CA PRO A 33 4.64 -26.37 -25.02
C PRO A 33 5.64 -26.05 -26.15
N CYS A 34 6.67 -25.26 -25.82
CA CYS A 34 7.88 -25.07 -26.62
C CYS A 34 7.66 -24.92 -28.14
N ASP A 35 6.84 -23.95 -28.55
CA ASP A 35 6.66 -23.67 -29.98
C ASP A 35 8.02 -23.33 -30.64
N PRO A 36 8.46 -24.07 -31.68
CA PRO A 36 9.77 -23.86 -32.29
C PRO A 36 9.87 -22.55 -33.08
N SER A 37 8.77 -21.84 -33.34
CA SER A 37 8.75 -20.50 -33.91
C SER A 37 8.85 -19.39 -32.84
N ALA A 38 8.33 -19.62 -31.63
CA ALA A 38 8.23 -18.60 -30.59
C ALA A 38 9.55 -18.28 -29.88
N SER A 39 9.67 -17.04 -29.39
CA SER A 39 10.78 -16.58 -28.53
C SER A 39 10.50 -16.78 -27.03
N SER A 40 9.25 -17.01 -26.64
CA SER A 40 8.80 -17.21 -25.26
C SER A 40 7.42 -17.86 -25.23
N GLY A 41 7.07 -18.47 -24.09
CA GLY A 41 5.73 -18.99 -23.83
C GLY A 41 5.57 -19.39 -22.36
N SER A 42 4.55 -20.18 -22.04
CA SER A 42 4.30 -20.65 -20.67
C SER A 42 3.75 -22.07 -20.61
N TRP A 43 3.88 -22.68 -19.43
CA TRP A 43 3.22 -23.91 -19.02
C TRP A 43 2.45 -23.65 -17.71
N ALA A 44 1.19 -24.08 -17.63
CA ALA A 44 0.40 -24.04 -16.40
C ALA A 44 0.66 -25.25 -15.49
N ALA A 45 0.19 -25.16 -14.24
CA ALA A 45 0.16 -26.25 -13.25
C ALA A 45 1.51 -26.98 -13.05
N VAL A 46 2.62 -26.27 -13.20
CA VAL A 46 3.97 -26.81 -13.03
C VAL A 46 4.27 -26.88 -11.53
N PRO A 47 4.47 -28.09 -10.95
CA PRO A 47 4.44 -28.26 -9.50
C PRO A 47 5.71 -27.75 -8.77
N SER A 48 6.76 -27.35 -9.50
CA SER A 48 7.99 -26.81 -8.92
C SER A 48 8.89 -26.11 -9.93
N ALA A 49 9.78 -25.25 -9.43
CA ALA A 49 10.91 -24.71 -10.18
C ALA A 49 11.79 -25.81 -10.81
N ALA A 50 11.96 -26.96 -10.14
CA ALA A 50 12.70 -28.10 -10.69
C ALA A 50 12.01 -28.70 -11.93
N ALA A 51 10.68 -28.87 -11.90
CA ALA A 51 9.90 -29.31 -13.06
C ALA A 51 9.96 -28.27 -14.19
N CYS A 52 9.85 -26.98 -13.85
CA CYS A 52 9.99 -25.85 -14.78
C CYS A 52 11.34 -25.87 -15.52
N ALA A 53 12.45 -26.11 -14.81
CA ALA A 53 13.76 -26.29 -15.42
C ALA A 53 13.86 -27.55 -16.30
N SER A 54 13.22 -28.66 -15.94
CA SER A 54 13.21 -29.87 -16.77
C SER A 54 12.41 -29.72 -18.06
N LEU A 55 11.26 -29.02 -18.03
CA LEU A 55 10.51 -28.64 -19.24
C LEU A 55 11.37 -27.80 -20.20
N CYS A 56 12.15 -26.86 -19.66
CA CYS A 56 13.11 -26.07 -20.44
C CYS A 56 14.23 -26.91 -21.08
N ARG A 57 14.73 -27.95 -20.41
CA ARG A 57 15.76 -28.84 -20.97
C ARG A 57 15.23 -29.70 -22.11
N ALA A 58 13.98 -30.13 -22.04
CA ALA A 58 13.29 -30.76 -23.18
C ALA A 58 13.03 -29.75 -24.34
N CYS A 59 12.81 -28.48 -24.01
CA CYS A 59 12.54 -27.43 -24.99
C CYS A 59 13.80 -26.88 -25.66
N ALA A 60 14.07 -27.26 -26.92
CA ALA A 60 15.28 -26.86 -27.65
C ALA A 60 15.51 -25.33 -27.74
N ARG A 61 14.44 -24.51 -27.76
CA ARG A 61 14.53 -23.05 -27.79
C ARG A 61 14.53 -22.37 -26.42
N CYS A 62 14.33 -23.11 -25.32
CA CYS A 62 14.37 -22.53 -23.99
C CYS A 62 15.82 -22.42 -23.48
N ALA A 63 16.24 -21.19 -23.22
CA ALA A 63 17.49 -20.88 -22.54
C ALA A 63 17.25 -20.45 -21.08
N PHE A 64 16.12 -19.79 -20.81
CA PHE A 64 15.74 -19.26 -19.51
C PHE A 64 14.31 -19.64 -19.14
N VAL A 65 14.04 -19.78 -17.84
CA VAL A 65 12.69 -19.89 -17.28
C VAL A 65 12.47 -18.93 -16.14
N SER A 66 11.23 -18.51 -15.92
CA SER A 66 10.76 -17.80 -14.73
C SER A 66 9.57 -18.56 -14.13
N PHE A 67 9.68 -18.97 -12.86
CA PHE A 67 8.70 -19.81 -12.16
C PHE A 67 7.99 -19.02 -11.06
N SER A 68 6.66 -19.11 -10.98
CA SER A 68 5.89 -18.59 -9.85
C SER A 68 5.67 -19.66 -8.78
N THR A 69 6.20 -19.45 -7.57
CA THR A 69 5.84 -20.29 -6.41
C THR A 69 4.40 -20.04 -5.92
N LEU A 70 3.80 -18.91 -6.31
CA LEU A 70 2.44 -18.51 -5.92
C LEU A 70 1.38 -19.04 -6.89
N ASP A 71 1.63 -18.90 -8.20
CA ASP A 71 0.67 -19.19 -9.27
C ASP A 71 0.86 -20.59 -9.87
N LEU A 72 1.97 -21.28 -9.53
CA LEU A 72 2.37 -22.59 -10.06
C LEU A 72 2.44 -22.64 -11.59
N ASP A 73 2.89 -21.54 -12.21
CA ASP A 73 3.17 -21.46 -13.64
C ASP A 73 4.67 -21.25 -13.92
N CYS A 74 5.07 -21.63 -15.13
CA CYS A 74 6.44 -21.59 -15.61
C CYS A 74 6.47 -20.90 -16.97
N SER A 75 7.00 -19.68 -17.01
CA SER A 75 7.27 -18.97 -18.27
C SER A 75 8.65 -19.35 -18.80
N TRP A 76 8.79 -19.54 -20.11
CA TRP A 76 10.05 -19.87 -20.78
C TRP A 76 10.44 -18.82 -21.82
N TYR A 77 11.74 -18.66 -22.04
CA TYR A 77 12.29 -17.64 -22.95
C TYR A 77 13.56 -18.14 -23.65
N ALA A 78 13.73 -17.74 -24.90
CA ALA A 78 14.95 -17.95 -25.69
C ALA A 78 16.06 -16.94 -25.36
N ALA A 79 15.70 -15.78 -24.81
CA ALA A 79 16.60 -14.74 -24.32
C ALA A 79 16.02 -14.08 -23.06
N CYS A 80 16.85 -13.50 -22.21
CA CYS A 80 16.44 -12.88 -20.95
C CYS A 80 17.33 -11.66 -20.67
N ASP A 81 16.86 -10.49 -21.09
CA ASP A 81 17.62 -9.24 -20.94
C ASP A 81 17.71 -8.84 -19.46
N ALA A 82 18.88 -8.34 -19.05
CA ALA A 82 19.08 -7.80 -17.72
C ALA A 82 18.76 -6.30 -17.69
N PRO A 83 18.15 -5.76 -16.60
CA PRO A 83 17.79 -6.44 -15.36
C PRO A 83 16.46 -7.21 -15.43
N LEU A 84 16.37 -8.28 -14.63
CA LEU A 84 15.10 -8.99 -14.39
C LEU A 84 14.02 -8.05 -13.86
N ARG A 85 12.79 -8.25 -14.30
CA ARG A 85 11.59 -7.57 -13.80
C ARG A 85 11.20 -8.14 -12.43
N TYR A 86 10.57 -7.32 -11.60
CA TYR A 86 10.11 -7.70 -10.26
C TYR A 86 8.60 -7.47 -10.14
N LEU A 87 7.84 -8.56 -10.05
CA LEU A 87 6.45 -8.57 -9.59
C LEU A 87 6.42 -9.19 -8.18
N ALA A 88 5.35 -8.89 -7.43
CA ALA A 88 5.16 -9.43 -6.07
C ALA A 88 4.83 -10.94 -6.05
N THR A 89 4.63 -11.56 -7.23
CA THR A 89 4.27 -12.97 -7.46
C THR A 89 5.42 -13.97 -7.19
N ALA A 90 6.35 -13.64 -6.30
CA ALA A 90 7.46 -14.51 -5.86
C ALA A 90 8.25 -15.21 -6.99
N HIS A 91 8.33 -14.60 -8.19
CA HIS A 91 8.95 -15.23 -9.34
C HIS A 91 10.47 -15.40 -9.16
N CYS A 92 10.98 -16.53 -9.63
CA CYS A 92 12.40 -16.87 -9.68
C CYS A 92 12.81 -17.25 -11.10
N THR A 93 13.93 -16.72 -11.59
CA THR A 93 14.51 -17.02 -12.92
C THR A 93 15.78 -17.85 -12.83
N ALA A 94 15.94 -18.81 -13.74
CA ALA A 94 17.20 -19.50 -13.99
C ALA A 94 17.48 -19.66 -15.48
N ALA A 95 18.73 -20.01 -15.81
CA ALA A 95 19.10 -20.65 -17.07
C ALA A 95 19.26 -22.16 -16.81
N PRO A 96 18.30 -23.02 -17.20
CA PRO A 96 18.36 -24.47 -16.93
C PRO A 96 19.42 -25.25 -17.73
N ARG A 97 20.00 -24.59 -18.73
CA ARG A 97 21.18 -24.98 -19.50
C ARG A 97 22.33 -24.05 -19.09
N GLU A 98 23.56 -24.57 -19.02
CA GLU A 98 24.72 -23.68 -19.08
C GLU A 98 24.68 -22.94 -20.42
N LEU A 99 24.73 -21.61 -20.37
CA LEU A 99 24.89 -20.82 -21.58
C LEU A 99 26.31 -21.07 -22.11
N PRO A 100 26.51 -21.28 -23.43
CA PRO A 100 27.86 -21.31 -23.97
C PRO A 100 28.57 -20.00 -23.59
N PRO A 101 29.87 -20.04 -23.26
CA PRO A 101 30.60 -18.85 -22.82
C PRO A 101 30.42 -17.72 -23.83
N PRO A 102 30.23 -16.47 -23.38
CA PRO A 102 29.99 -15.35 -24.28
C PRO A 102 31.11 -15.31 -25.32
N ARG A 103 30.74 -15.29 -26.61
CA ARG A 103 31.73 -15.20 -27.69
C ARG A 103 32.67 -14.04 -27.38
N PRO A 104 34.00 -14.21 -27.45
CA PRO A 104 34.93 -13.16 -27.09
C PRO A 104 34.59 -11.91 -27.92
N SER A 105 34.19 -10.85 -27.23
CA SER A 105 33.87 -9.57 -27.85
C SER A 105 35.09 -9.11 -28.64
N SER A 106 34.88 -8.65 -29.88
CA SER A 106 35.95 -8.05 -30.68
C SER A 106 36.71 -7.02 -29.86
N PRO A 107 38.05 -6.96 -29.99
CA PRO A 107 38.90 -6.18 -29.09
C PRO A 107 38.39 -4.73 -29.01
N PRO A 108 38.38 -4.12 -27.81
CA PRO A 108 37.87 -2.78 -27.64
C PRO A 108 38.63 -1.81 -28.56
N PRO A 109 37.95 -0.80 -29.16
CA PRO A 109 38.63 0.22 -29.93
C PRO A 109 39.70 0.90 -29.07
N PRO A 110 40.82 1.34 -29.67
CA PRO A 110 41.88 2.00 -28.91
C PRO A 110 41.32 3.19 -28.13
N PRO A 111 41.76 3.41 -26.88
CA PRO A 111 41.19 4.46 -26.04
C PRO A 111 41.39 5.83 -26.70
N PRO A 112 40.35 6.69 -26.74
CA PRO A 112 40.50 8.04 -27.27
C PRO A 112 41.51 8.82 -26.43
N SER A 113 42.30 9.67 -27.09
CA SER A 113 43.34 10.48 -26.45
C SER A 113 42.75 11.31 -25.29
N PRO A 114 43.46 11.44 -24.15
CA PRO A 114 42.92 12.11 -22.97
C PRO A 114 42.64 13.59 -23.29
N PRO A 115 41.45 14.12 -22.95
CA PRO A 115 41.14 15.54 -23.11
C PRO A 115 42.00 16.38 -22.15
N SER A 116 42.34 17.59 -22.57
CA SER A 116 43.16 18.53 -21.78
C SER A 116 42.52 18.84 -20.42
N SER A 117 43.35 19.00 -19.40
CA SER A 117 42.93 19.09 -17.99
C SER A 117 42.16 20.38 -17.69
N SER A 118 40.85 20.26 -17.48
CA SER A 118 40.04 21.28 -16.79
C SER A 118 40.34 21.31 -15.29
N PRO A 119 40.24 22.47 -14.62
CA PRO A 119 40.53 22.60 -13.19
C PRO A 119 39.53 21.85 -12.30
N LEU A 120 39.98 21.42 -11.11
CA LEU A 120 39.16 20.71 -10.12
C LEU A 120 37.99 21.59 -9.62
N PRO A 121 36.78 21.01 -9.45
CA PRO A 121 35.73 21.65 -8.66
C PRO A 121 36.11 21.65 -7.17
N SER A 122 35.76 22.73 -6.46
CA SER A 122 35.99 22.88 -5.02
C SER A 122 35.30 21.78 -4.18
N PRO A 123 35.85 21.38 -3.03
CA PRO A 123 35.23 20.38 -2.17
C PRO A 123 33.86 20.84 -1.67
N LEU A 124 32.89 19.92 -1.67
CA LEU A 124 31.57 20.14 -1.10
C LEU A 124 31.66 20.43 0.41
N PRO A 125 30.84 21.35 0.96
CA PRO A 125 30.84 21.64 2.38
C PRO A 125 30.45 20.38 3.18
N SER A 126 31.25 20.06 4.19
CA SER A 126 31.05 18.91 5.07
C SER A 126 29.68 18.98 5.76
N SER A 127 28.93 17.87 5.72
CA SER A 127 27.62 17.76 6.37
C SER A 127 27.71 18.14 7.86
N PRO A 128 26.75 18.90 8.40
CA PRO A 128 26.76 19.24 9.83
C PRO A 128 26.66 17.97 10.69
N PRO A 129 27.33 17.91 11.85
CA PRO A 129 27.28 16.75 12.73
C PRO A 129 25.84 16.50 13.21
N PRO A 130 25.46 15.24 13.47
CA PRO A 130 24.12 14.90 13.95
C PRO A 130 23.87 15.60 15.30
N SER A 131 22.95 16.56 15.28
CA SER A 131 22.55 17.33 16.47
C SER A 131 22.11 16.38 17.59
N SER A 132 22.64 16.60 18.80
CA SER A 132 22.40 15.76 19.98
C SER A 132 20.91 15.43 20.18
N PRO A 133 20.57 14.25 20.72
CA PRO A 133 19.19 13.79 20.81
C PRO A 133 18.37 14.62 21.81
N LEU A 134 17.81 15.72 21.32
CA LEU A 134 16.66 16.42 21.89
C LEU A 134 15.62 15.36 22.26
N ARG A 135 15.36 15.19 23.57
CA ARG A 135 14.41 14.21 24.10
C ARG A 135 13.06 14.39 23.39
N SER A 136 12.78 13.53 22.43
CA SER A 136 11.66 13.70 21.52
C SER A 136 10.35 13.58 22.32
N ARG A 137 9.59 14.67 22.36
CA ARG A 137 8.28 14.69 23.04
C ARG A 137 7.43 13.53 22.48
N PRO A 138 6.73 12.74 23.31
CA PRO A 138 6.03 11.55 22.85
C PRO A 138 5.07 11.87 21.70
N LEU A 139 5.22 11.16 20.58
CA LEU A 139 4.37 11.36 19.40
C LEU A 139 2.90 11.17 19.75
N ARG A 140 2.07 12.14 19.38
CA ARG A 140 0.64 12.16 19.69
C ARG A 140 -0.15 11.85 18.43
N VAL A 141 -0.77 10.68 18.38
CA VAL A 141 -1.52 10.20 17.20
C VAL A 141 -3.00 10.04 17.56
N VAL A 142 -3.87 10.37 16.59
CA VAL A 142 -5.32 10.19 16.69
C VAL A 142 -5.83 9.29 15.57
N LEU A 143 -6.80 8.43 15.86
CA LEU A 143 -7.64 7.75 14.87
C LEU A 143 -8.95 8.53 14.70
N VAL A 144 -9.21 9.02 13.49
CA VAL A 144 -10.36 9.85 13.14
C VAL A 144 -11.37 8.99 12.39
N VAL A 145 -12.36 8.46 13.11
CA VAL A 145 -13.21 7.36 12.66
C VAL A 145 -14.62 7.87 12.30
N PRO A 146 -15.04 7.84 11.02
CA PRO A 146 -16.40 8.23 10.63
C PRO A 146 -17.43 7.16 10.99
N LEU A 147 -18.47 7.54 11.73
CA LEU A 147 -19.53 6.65 12.20
C LEU A 147 -20.91 7.04 11.68
N HIS A 148 -21.67 6.02 11.31
CA HIS A 148 -23.09 6.02 10.94
C HIS A 148 -23.70 4.69 11.44
N PRO A 149 -25.03 4.57 11.66
CA PRO A 149 -25.61 3.45 12.41
C PRO A 149 -25.24 2.03 11.93
N PRO A 150 -25.15 1.72 10.62
CA PRO A 150 -24.64 0.42 10.14
C PRO A 150 -23.25 0.06 10.69
N LYS A 151 -22.32 1.03 10.75
CA LYS A 151 -20.94 0.82 11.25
C LYS A 151 -20.81 0.83 12.78
N PHE A 152 -21.90 0.91 13.55
CA PHE A 152 -21.84 0.93 15.02
C PHE A 152 -21.30 -0.39 15.61
N GLY A 153 -21.69 -1.56 15.10
CA GLY A 153 -21.17 -2.85 15.59
C GLY A 153 -19.64 -2.95 15.45
N HIS A 154 -19.14 -2.62 14.25
CA HIS A 154 -17.72 -2.54 13.93
C HIS A 154 -16.98 -1.57 14.87
N ALA A 155 -17.52 -0.37 15.07
CA ALA A 155 -16.95 0.61 16.00
C ALA A 155 -16.91 0.14 17.48
N ARG A 156 -17.88 -0.68 17.92
CA ARG A 156 -17.82 -1.33 19.25
C ARG A 156 -16.70 -2.37 19.30
N ASN A 157 -16.45 -3.10 18.21
CA ASN A 157 -15.33 -4.05 18.10
C ASN A 157 -13.95 -3.35 18.01
N LEU A 158 -13.84 -2.19 17.37
CA LEU A 158 -12.66 -1.30 17.44
C LEU A 158 -12.37 -0.84 18.88
N LEU A 159 -13.40 -0.43 19.64
CA LEU A 159 -13.23 -0.06 21.05
C LEU A 159 -12.85 -1.25 21.95
N ARG A 160 -13.28 -2.48 21.61
CA ARG A 160 -12.85 -3.72 22.30
C ARG A 160 -11.40 -4.06 22.02
N SER A 161 -10.98 -4.09 20.75
CA SER A 161 -9.59 -4.37 20.38
C SER A 161 -8.64 -3.33 20.96
N ARG A 162 -8.99 -2.04 20.97
CA ARG A 162 -8.26 -0.99 21.71
C ARG A 162 -8.11 -1.32 23.21
N ARG A 163 -9.16 -1.84 23.86
CA ARG A 163 -9.09 -2.21 25.29
C ARG A 163 -8.13 -3.37 25.54
N ALA A 164 -8.12 -4.37 24.65
CA ALA A 164 -7.26 -5.55 24.75
C ALA A 164 -5.79 -5.21 24.47
N CYS A 165 -5.52 -4.48 23.38
CA CYS A 165 -4.19 -4.08 22.96
C CYS A 165 -3.68 -2.90 23.81
N GLY A 166 -3.18 -3.19 25.02
CA GLY A 166 -2.96 -2.20 26.08
C GLY A 166 -2.07 -0.99 25.72
N GLN A 167 -1.13 -1.14 24.78
CA GLN A 167 -0.30 -0.02 24.30
C GLN A 167 -1.09 1.03 23.50
N THR A 168 -2.27 0.69 22.98
CA THR A 168 -3.10 1.59 22.17
C THR A 168 -3.74 2.72 22.98
N ARG A 169 -3.56 2.75 24.30
CA ARG A 169 -3.81 3.91 25.17
C ARG A 169 -3.05 5.17 24.71
N ALA A 170 -1.93 4.99 23.99
CA ALA A 170 -1.20 6.10 23.38
C ALA A 170 -1.90 6.73 22.16
N PHE A 171 -2.91 6.05 21.58
CA PHE A 171 -3.79 6.62 20.57
C PHE A 171 -5.04 7.21 21.23
N HIS A 172 -5.38 8.41 20.77
CA HIS A 172 -6.69 8.98 20.98
C HIS A 172 -7.62 8.57 19.81
N LEU A 173 -8.91 8.42 20.07
CA LEU A 173 -9.93 8.19 19.04
C LEU A 173 -10.81 9.43 18.95
N LEU A 174 -11.11 9.87 17.74
CA LEU A 174 -12.05 10.92 17.42
C LEU A 174 -13.16 10.34 16.54
N LEU A 175 -14.27 9.99 17.17
CA LEU A 175 -15.45 9.43 16.52
C LEU A 175 -16.26 10.57 15.90
N LEU A 176 -16.49 10.53 14.58
CA LEU A 176 -17.22 11.55 13.83
C LEU A 176 -18.62 11.08 13.48
N PHE A 177 -19.64 11.72 14.05
CA PHE A 177 -21.05 11.37 13.81
C PHE A 177 -21.70 12.33 12.83
N SER A 178 -22.50 11.80 11.91
CA SER A 178 -23.34 12.60 11.00
C SER A 178 -24.43 13.40 11.74
N SER A 179 -24.90 12.97 12.92
CA SER A 179 -25.94 13.70 13.66
C SER A 179 -25.82 13.60 15.19
N PRO A 180 -26.48 14.51 15.95
CA PRO A 180 -26.60 14.37 17.40
C PRO A 180 -27.38 13.12 17.85
N PRO A 181 -28.48 12.70 17.19
CA PRO A 181 -29.12 11.40 17.43
C PRO A 181 -28.18 10.20 17.27
N ASP A 182 -27.37 10.14 16.21
CA ASP A 182 -26.40 9.05 15.98
C ASP A 182 -25.40 8.95 17.13
N ARG A 183 -24.79 10.09 17.49
CA ARG A 183 -23.86 10.20 18.61
C ARG A 183 -24.51 9.74 19.91
N SER A 184 -25.76 10.13 20.14
CA SER A 184 -26.51 9.79 21.35
C SER A 184 -26.87 8.31 21.41
N ARG A 185 -27.28 7.72 20.29
CA ARG A 185 -27.55 6.28 20.13
C ARG A 185 -26.29 5.46 20.41
N PHE A 186 -25.20 5.73 19.69
CA PHE A 186 -23.93 5.02 19.91
C PHE A 186 -23.43 5.18 21.36
N SER A 187 -23.56 6.38 21.94
CA SER A 187 -23.19 6.61 23.34
C SER A 187 -24.04 5.82 24.34
N ARG A 188 -25.30 5.46 24.03
CA ARG A 188 -26.09 4.53 24.84
C ARG A 188 -25.61 3.09 24.66
N GLU A 189 -25.51 2.63 23.40
CA GLU A 189 -25.06 1.27 23.07
C GLU A 189 -23.67 0.94 23.64
N ALA A 190 -22.70 1.85 23.51
CA ALA A 190 -21.36 1.68 24.04
C ALA A 190 -21.28 1.66 25.57
N ARG A 191 -22.19 2.37 26.27
CA ARG A 191 -22.31 2.30 27.74
C ARG A 191 -22.96 0.99 28.20
N ALA A 192 -24.02 0.54 27.52
CA ALA A 192 -24.63 -0.77 27.77
C ALA A 192 -23.61 -1.91 27.59
N ALA A 193 -22.81 -1.85 26.51
CA ALA A 193 -21.72 -2.78 26.23
C ALA A 193 -20.44 -2.57 27.08
N ARG A 194 -20.47 -1.70 28.11
CA ARG A 194 -19.36 -1.42 29.05
C ARG A 194 -18.01 -1.08 28.37
N LEU A 195 -18.06 -0.35 27.24
CA LEU A 195 -16.89 0.01 26.45
C LEU A 195 -16.14 1.22 27.04
N PRO A 196 -14.81 1.32 26.85
CA PRO A 196 -14.00 2.39 27.43
C PRO A 196 -14.16 3.71 26.65
N LEU A 197 -15.17 4.50 27.02
CA LEU A 197 -15.32 5.90 26.59
C LEU A 197 -14.47 6.82 27.49
N ASP A 198 -13.16 6.56 27.54
CA ASP A 198 -12.19 7.30 28.36
C ASP A 198 -11.82 8.68 27.78
N ARG A 199 -10.98 9.47 28.48
CA ARG A 199 -10.58 10.84 28.07
C ARG A 199 -9.84 10.92 26.72
N ALA A 200 -9.31 9.80 26.22
CA ALA A 200 -8.70 9.69 24.90
C ALA A 200 -9.69 9.27 23.81
N VAL A 201 -10.91 8.82 24.14
CA VAL A 201 -12.03 8.67 23.20
C VAL A 201 -12.89 9.93 23.20
N ARG A 202 -12.99 10.59 22.05
CA ARG A 202 -13.74 11.84 21.85
C ARG A 202 -14.76 11.66 20.74
N ALA A 203 -15.87 12.40 20.86
CA ALA A 203 -16.95 12.40 19.88
C ALA A 203 -17.18 13.81 19.35
N LEU A 204 -17.21 13.96 18.03
CA LEU A 204 -17.57 15.19 17.34
C LEU A 204 -18.77 14.90 16.43
N THR A 205 -19.71 15.84 16.36
CA THR A 205 -20.80 15.78 15.37
C THR A 205 -20.44 16.73 14.24
N LEU A 206 -20.39 16.20 13.01
CA LEU A 206 -20.17 16.95 11.79
C LEU A 206 -21.37 16.67 10.88
N PRO A 207 -22.38 17.55 10.83
CA PRO A 207 -23.55 17.36 9.99
C PRO A 207 -23.15 17.15 8.52
N PRO A 208 -23.78 16.18 7.81
CA PRO A 208 -23.65 16.10 6.37
C PRO A 208 -24.27 17.37 5.77
N SER A 209 -23.63 17.89 4.72
CA SER A 209 -24.23 18.91 3.86
C SER A 209 -24.36 18.34 2.45
N SER A 210 -25.42 18.70 1.74
CA SER A 210 -25.71 18.31 0.34
C SER A 210 -24.54 18.40 -0.64
N HIS A 211 -23.52 19.22 -0.33
CA HIS A 211 -22.36 19.49 -1.19
C HIS A 211 -21.04 18.91 -0.66
N ARG A 212 -21.04 18.01 0.34
CA ARG A 212 -19.81 17.50 0.98
C ARG A 212 -19.94 16.02 1.42
N PRO A 213 -19.16 15.08 0.88
CA PRO A 213 -19.28 13.64 1.18
C PRO A 213 -18.48 13.24 2.44
N ASP A 214 -18.47 11.93 2.75
CA ASP A 214 -17.73 11.36 3.88
C ASP A 214 -16.23 11.71 3.91
N ALA A 215 -15.58 11.89 2.75
CA ALA A 215 -14.21 12.39 2.64
C ALA A 215 -14.02 13.77 3.32
N TYR A 216 -14.97 14.69 3.16
CA TYR A 216 -14.94 16.00 3.85
C TYR A 216 -15.09 15.83 5.36
N LYS A 217 -15.95 14.90 5.80
CA LYS A 217 -16.12 14.57 7.23
C LYS A 217 -14.81 14.03 7.81
N LYS A 218 -14.17 13.05 7.15
CA LYS A 218 -12.82 12.53 7.52
C LYS A 218 -11.81 13.67 7.69
N LEU A 219 -11.63 14.50 6.65
CA LEU A 219 -10.62 15.59 6.65
C LEU A 219 -10.94 16.71 7.65
N MET A 220 -12.21 17.05 7.91
CA MET A 220 -12.58 18.00 8.96
C MET A 220 -12.31 17.46 10.37
N GLY A 221 -12.42 16.15 10.59
CA GLY A 221 -11.99 15.52 11.84
C GLY A 221 -10.48 15.64 12.05
N VAL A 222 -9.68 15.45 10.99
CA VAL A 222 -8.22 15.66 11.01
C VAL A 222 -7.88 17.12 11.35
N ARG A 223 -8.53 18.08 10.67
CA ARG A 223 -8.35 19.52 10.95
C ARG A 223 -8.76 19.91 12.39
N TYR A 224 -9.86 19.35 12.87
CA TYR A 224 -10.31 19.52 14.26
C TYR A 224 -9.30 18.93 15.27
N ALA A 225 -8.60 17.85 14.92
CA ALA A 225 -7.57 17.28 15.78
C ALA A 225 -6.29 18.16 15.81
N PHE A 226 -5.77 18.56 14.65
CA PHE A 226 -4.54 19.36 14.56
C PHE A 226 -4.66 20.79 15.15
N SER A 227 -5.89 21.29 15.33
CA SER A 227 -6.21 22.54 16.03
C SER A 227 -6.38 22.39 17.55
N LYS A 228 -6.08 21.24 18.17
CA LYS A 228 -6.16 21.07 19.63
C LYS A 228 -4.88 21.55 20.33
N SER A 229 -5.02 21.86 21.62
CA SER A 229 -3.92 22.07 22.55
C SER A 229 -3.93 20.99 23.65
N PRO A 230 -2.81 20.29 23.91
CA PRO A 230 -1.69 20.16 22.99
C PRO A 230 -2.13 19.50 21.66
N PRO A 231 -1.44 19.79 20.53
CA PRO A 231 -1.80 19.25 19.21
C PRO A 231 -1.40 17.78 19.06
N TYR A 232 -2.06 17.09 18.11
CA TYR A 232 -1.56 15.81 17.60
C TYR A 232 -0.54 16.06 16.49
N ASP A 233 0.41 15.16 16.34
CA ASP A 233 1.45 15.20 15.31
C ASP A 233 0.97 14.51 14.02
N PHE A 234 0.22 13.42 14.18
CA PHE A 234 -0.36 12.64 13.09
C PHE A 234 -1.83 12.30 13.35
N ALA A 235 -2.59 12.10 12.28
CA ALA A 235 -3.96 11.61 12.32
C ALA A 235 -4.14 10.51 11.27
N ILE A 236 -4.63 9.35 11.68
CA ILE A 236 -5.08 8.26 10.78
C ILE A 236 -6.58 8.46 10.58
N THR A 237 -7.14 8.27 9.38
CA THR A 237 -8.61 8.19 9.19
C THR A 237 -9.07 6.78 8.83
N PRO A 238 -8.99 5.80 9.76
CA PRO A 238 -9.46 4.45 9.49
C PRO A 238 -10.99 4.39 9.47
N ASP A 239 -11.52 3.53 8.62
CA ASP A 239 -12.92 3.12 8.70
C ASP A 239 -13.18 2.22 9.92
N ALA A 240 -14.45 2.10 10.32
CA ALA A 240 -14.82 1.51 11.62
C ALA A 240 -14.66 -0.02 11.71
N ASP A 241 -14.47 -0.70 10.57
CA ASP A 241 -14.12 -2.13 10.45
C ASP A 241 -12.65 -2.43 10.78
N ALA A 242 -11.82 -1.41 10.95
CA ALA A 242 -10.48 -1.58 11.48
C ALA A 242 -10.51 -2.07 12.94
N LEU A 243 -9.53 -2.90 13.32
CA LEU A 243 -9.35 -3.43 14.68
C LEU A 243 -7.88 -3.26 15.07
N PHE A 244 -7.57 -3.09 16.36
CA PHE A 244 -6.17 -3.04 16.79
C PHE A 244 -5.52 -4.42 16.81
N GLN A 245 -4.31 -4.50 16.26
CA GLN A 245 -3.39 -5.62 16.39
C GLN A 245 -2.17 -5.19 17.25
N SER A 246 -1.35 -6.16 17.63
CA SER A 246 -0.04 -5.99 18.29
C SER A 246 0.02 -5.35 19.71
N ALA A 247 1.10 -5.72 20.40
CA ALA A 247 1.62 -5.03 21.59
C ALA A 247 3.10 -4.64 21.42
N ALA A 248 3.54 -4.41 20.17
CA ALA A 248 4.88 -3.96 19.79
C ALA A 248 4.95 -2.43 19.62
N GLU A 249 6.16 -1.87 19.69
CA GLU A 249 6.36 -0.43 19.58
C GLU A 249 6.09 0.10 18.17
N TRP A 250 4.87 0.59 17.93
CA TRP A 250 4.50 1.30 16.71
C TRP A 250 5.23 2.64 16.50
N ARG A 251 5.84 3.20 17.55
CA ARG A 251 6.38 4.57 17.57
C ARG A 251 7.60 4.76 16.67
N PRO A 252 8.64 3.90 16.71
CA PRO A 252 9.74 3.96 15.75
C PRO A 252 9.27 3.90 14.29
N HIS A 253 8.29 3.03 13.99
CA HIS A 253 7.73 2.88 12.65
C HIS A 253 7.05 4.17 12.14
N PHE A 254 6.22 4.81 12.98
CA PHE A 254 5.61 6.12 12.67
C PHE A 254 6.64 7.24 12.51
N ALA A 255 7.64 7.30 13.41
CA ALA A 255 8.69 8.30 13.37
C ALA A 255 9.58 8.17 12.13
N TRP A 256 9.96 6.93 11.81
CA TRP A 256 10.76 6.59 10.63
C TRP A 256 10.02 6.97 9.34
N TRP A 257 8.72 6.66 9.24
CA TRP A 257 7.91 6.97 8.06
C TRP A 257 7.93 8.47 7.72
N ALA A 258 7.66 9.30 8.72
CA ALA A 258 7.68 10.75 8.59
C ALA A 258 9.08 11.28 8.24
N ALA A 259 10.13 10.73 8.87
CA ALA A 259 11.52 11.10 8.61
C ALA A 259 11.98 10.72 7.20
N ARG A 260 11.53 9.58 6.66
CA ARG A 260 11.89 9.09 5.32
C ARG A 260 11.35 9.97 4.19
N ARG A 261 10.27 10.74 4.45
CA ARG A 261 9.52 11.55 3.47
C ARG A 261 9.17 10.75 2.22
N ALA A 262 8.52 9.59 2.40
CA ALA A 262 8.16 8.68 1.32
C ALA A 262 6.66 8.33 1.35
N ALA A 263 6.03 8.34 0.19
CA ALA A 263 4.64 7.93 -0.01
C ALA A 263 4.60 6.65 -0.88
N LEU A 264 3.79 5.67 -0.46
CA LEU A 264 3.57 4.46 -1.24
C LEU A 264 2.67 4.73 -2.45
N ALA A 265 3.01 4.10 -3.56
CA ALA A 265 2.48 4.44 -4.87
C ALA A 265 2.15 3.14 -5.64
N ALA A 266 1.06 2.48 -5.25
CA ALA A 266 0.71 1.15 -5.76
C ALA A 266 0.12 1.17 -7.18
N GLN A 267 0.52 0.20 -7.99
CA GLN A 267 -0.10 -0.18 -9.25
C GLN A 267 -1.34 -1.02 -8.99
N ILE A 268 -2.36 -0.80 -9.82
CA ILE A 268 -3.66 -1.48 -9.71
C ILE A 268 -3.68 -2.74 -10.57
N GLU A 269 -4.22 -3.82 -9.99
CA GLU A 269 -4.36 -5.13 -10.64
C GLU A 269 -5.32 -5.07 -11.84
N GLY A 270 -5.13 -5.98 -12.80
CA GLY A 270 -5.88 -6.02 -14.07
C GLY A 270 -5.27 -5.20 -15.21
N GLY A 271 -4.19 -4.44 -14.96
CA GLY A 271 -3.43 -3.74 -16.00
C GLY A 271 -4.17 -2.53 -16.62
N PRO A 272 -3.52 -1.82 -17.58
CA PRO A 272 -3.98 -0.51 -18.06
C PRO A 272 -5.36 -0.49 -18.72
N SER A 273 -5.85 -1.64 -19.20
CA SER A 273 -7.13 -1.80 -19.88
C SER A 273 -8.31 -2.10 -18.95
N SER A 274 -8.08 -2.45 -17.67
CA SER A 274 -9.21 -2.76 -16.77
C SER A 274 -9.99 -1.49 -16.41
N ALA A 275 -11.31 -1.57 -16.36
CA ALA A 275 -12.17 -0.44 -15.95
C ALA A 275 -11.79 0.10 -14.56
N TRP A 276 -11.34 -0.80 -13.66
CA TRP A 276 -10.84 -0.46 -12.33
C TRP A 276 -9.52 0.33 -12.36
N TYR A 277 -8.59 0.00 -13.25
CA TYR A 277 -7.37 0.80 -13.50
C TYR A 277 -7.72 2.17 -14.09
N VAL A 278 -8.54 2.20 -15.15
CA VAL A 278 -8.92 3.44 -15.87
C VAL A 278 -9.62 4.43 -14.95
N LYS A 279 -10.58 3.95 -14.13
CA LYS A 279 -11.26 4.73 -13.08
C LYS A 279 -10.26 5.45 -12.18
N HIS A 280 -9.35 4.71 -11.55
CA HIS A 280 -8.42 5.29 -10.58
C HIS A 280 -7.26 6.07 -11.22
N ALA A 281 -6.90 5.78 -12.48
CA ALA A 281 -5.99 6.62 -13.26
C ALA A 281 -6.57 8.03 -13.45
N ARG A 282 -7.87 8.12 -13.74
CA ARG A 282 -8.59 9.40 -13.87
C ARG A 282 -8.72 10.12 -12.53
N VAL A 283 -9.04 9.41 -11.44
CA VAL A 283 -9.07 9.98 -10.08
C VAL A 283 -7.68 10.53 -9.68
N THR A 284 -6.62 9.74 -9.85
CA THR A 284 -5.23 10.15 -9.57
C THR A 284 -4.82 11.36 -10.40
N ALA A 285 -5.13 11.36 -11.70
CA ALA A 285 -4.83 12.47 -12.59
C ALA A 285 -5.61 13.75 -12.23
N ALA A 286 -6.87 13.63 -11.80
CA ALA A 286 -7.67 14.76 -11.34
C ALA A 286 -7.10 15.35 -10.04
N ALA A 287 -6.80 14.49 -9.06
CA ALA A 287 -6.17 14.86 -7.79
C ALA A 287 -4.83 15.58 -7.98
N CYS A 288 -3.90 14.99 -8.74
CA CYS A 288 -2.58 15.56 -9.00
C CYS A 288 -2.64 16.89 -9.77
N ARG A 289 -3.56 17.03 -10.75
CA ARG A 289 -3.79 18.31 -11.45
C ARG A 289 -4.23 19.42 -10.51
N ARG A 290 -5.07 19.13 -9.51
CA ARG A 290 -5.60 20.15 -8.59
C ARG A 290 -4.61 20.59 -7.52
N VAL A 291 -3.77 19.69 -7.01
CA VAL A 291 -2.73 20.09 -6.03
C VAL A 291 -1.51 20.80 -6.65
N GLY A 292 -1.29 20.64 -7.97
CA GLY A 292 -0.48 21.58 -8.75
C GLY A 292 0.42 21.05 -9.88
N LEU A 293 0.28 19.81 -10.37
CA LEU A 293 1.11 19.31 -11.50
C LEU A 293 0.30 18.64 -12.62
N ASP A 294 0.86 18.71 -13.84
CA ASP A 294 0.55 17.74 -14.89
C ASP A 294 0.99 16.33 -14.45
N ALA A 295 0.04 15.39 -14.39
CA ALA A 295 0.26 14.00 -14.04
C ALA A 295 1.26 13.29 -14.98
N ARG A 296 1.49 13.81 -16.21
CA ARG A 296 2.54 13.30 -17.12
C ARG A 296 3.94 13.37 -16.49
N ARG A 297 4.20 14.32 -15.58
CA ARG A 297 5.48 14.43 -14.85
C ARG A 297 5.76 13.25 -13.90
N LEU A 298 4.78 12.39 -13.63
CA LEU A 298 4.97 11.13 -12.90
C LEU A 298 5.54 10.00 -13.79
N GLY A 299 5.80 10.26 -15.07
CA GLY A 299 6.62 9.39 -15.93
C GLY A 299 5.96 8.07 -16.37
N GLN A 300 4.65 7.93 -16.18
CA GLN A 300 3.65 6.98 -16.74
C GLN A 300 2.39 7.14 -15.86
N PRO A 301 1.15 6.87 -16.35
CA PRO A 301 -0.06 7.00 -15.55
C PRO A 301 -0.24 5.76 -14.67
N THR A 302 0.61 5.60 -13.66
CA THR A 302 0.39 4.61 -12.59
C THR A 302 -0.75 5.11 -11.71
N PRO A 303 -1.89 4.40 -11.61
CA PRO A 303 -3.05 4.84 -10.86
C PRO A 303 -2.83 4.57 -9.37
N PHE A 304 -2.34 5.56 -8.64
CA PHE A 304 -1.98 5.35 -7.24
C PHE A 304 -3.21 5.26 -6.36
N LEU A 305 -3.47 4.05 -5.87
CA LEU A 305 -4.30 3.86 -4.68
C LEU A 305 -3.78 2.70 -3.83
N TRP A 306 -3.21 3.08 -2.68
CA TRP A 306 -3.17 2.20 -1.52
C TRP A 306 -3.50 3.02 -0.26
N TRP A 307 -4.22 2.45 0.71
CA TRP A 307 -4.76 3.11 1.92
C TRP A 307 -5.90 4.14 1.70
N ASN A 308 -6.95 3.85 0.93
CA ASN A 308 -8.19 4.66 1.00
C ASN A 308 -8.83 4.57 2.42
N ASP A 309 -8.74 3.39 3.01
CA ASP A 309 -9.51 2.98 4.17
C ASP A 309 -8.81 3.29 5.51
N ALA A 310 -7.56 3.81 5.50
CA ALA A 310 -6.79 4.22 6.70
C ALA A 310 -5.62 5.23 6.46
N PRO A 311 -5.75 6.29 5.65
CA PRO A 311 -4.61 7.17 5.34
C PRO A 311 -4.09 7.96 6.56
N ILE A 312 -2.76 8.18 6.61
CA ILE A 312 -2.09 9.02 7.63
C ILE A 312 -1.88 10.43 7.09
N TYR A 313 -2.36 11.40 7.85
CA TYR A 313 -2.07 12.81 7.71
C TYR A 313 -1.04 13.25 8.74
N GLU A 314 -0.09 14.08 8.33
CA GLU A 314 0.81 14.81 9.22
C GLU A 314 0.23 16.19 9.52
N ARG A 315 0.45 16.73 10.73
CA ARG A 315 0.05 18.10 11.05
C ARG A 315 0.77 19.14 10.18
N ASN A 316 2.04 18.90 9.86
CA ASN A 316 2.85 19.81 9.07
C ASN A 316 2.45 19.73 7.59
N GLY A 317 2.04 20.87 7.03
CA GLY A 317 1.51 21.00 5.68
C GLY A 317 0.01 20.69 5.54
N PHE A 318 -0.70 20.24 6.59
CA PHE A 318 -2.11 19.83 6.44
C PHE A 318 -3.04 20.96 5.99
N ASP A 319 -2.95 22.17 6.56
CA ASP A 319 -3.81 23.29 6.13
C ASP A 319 -3.49 23.74 4.69
N SER A 320 -2.23 23.61 4.23
CA SER A 320 -1.83 23.87 2.84
C SER A 320 -2.44 22.83 1.88
N PHE A 321 -2.43 21.55 2.26
CA PHE A 321 -3.16 20.50 1.54
C PHE A 321 -4.68 20.77 1.52
N PHE A 322 -5.26 21.07 2.69
CA PHE A 322 -6.70 21.29 2.86
C PHE A 322 -7.21 22.53 2.10
N SER A 323 -6.35 23.51 1.82
CA SER A 323 -6.68 24.64 0.94
C SER A 323 -6.55 24.33 -0.57
N ARG A 324 -5.90 23.22 -0.95
CA ARG A 324 -5.62 22.84 -2.34
C ARG A 324 -6.53 21.76 -2.91
N ILE A 325 -7.20 20.99 -2.05
CA ILE A 325 -8.13 19.95 -2.49
C ILE A 325 -9.38 20.58 -3.13
N ASP A 326 -9.64 20.24 -4.39
CA ASP A 326 -10.87 20.68 -5.07
C ASP A 326 -12.06 19.85 -4.57
N TRP A 327 -12.91 20.50 -3.78
CA TRP A 327 -14.12 19.90 -3.21
C TRP A 327 -15.25 19.69 -4.23
N SER A 328 -15.20 20.29 -5.43
CA SER A 328 -16.24 20.10 -6.46
C SER A 328 -16.21 18.68 -7.03
N LEU A 329 -15.01 18.12 -7.20
CA LEU A 329 -14.76 16.72 -7.60
C LEU A 329 -15.22 15.69 -6.55
N LEU A 330 -15.58 16.15 -5.35
CA LEU A 330 -16.17 15.34 -4.29
C LEU A 330 -17.71 15.45 -4.23
N THR A 331 -18.35 16.22 -5.12
CA THR A 331 -19.82 16.39 -5.11
C THR A 331 -20.55 15.34 -5.97
N PRO A 332 -21.66 14.74 -5.49
CA PRO A 332 -22.46 13.79 -6.28
C PRO A 332 -23.07 14.35 -7.58
N ALA A 333 -22.98 15.66 -7.83
CA ALA A 333 -23.50 16.29 -9.05
C ALA A 333 -22.82 15.78 -10.33
N LEU A 334 -21.53 15.40 -10.25
CA LEU A 334 -20.76 14.86 -11.37
C LEU A 334 -21.18 13.43 -11.76
N ASN A 335 -21.83 12.68 -10.86
CA ASN A 335 -22.28 11.31 -11.10
C ASN A 335 -23.48 11.21 -12.07
N ARG A 336 -23.99 12.33 -12.60
CA ARG A 336 -24.99 12.35 -13.69
C ARG A 336 -24.36 12.43 -15.09
N SER A 337 -23.05 12.59 -15.19
CA SER A 337 -22.33 12.40 -16.46
C SER A 337 -22.15 10.90 -16.74
N ALA A 338 -21.96 10.53 -18.01
CA ALA A 338 -21.76 9.14 -18.42
C ALA A 338 -20.42 8.53 -17.97
N ASP A 339 -19.60 9.26 -17.20
CA ASP A 339 -18.32 8.82 -16.67
C ASP A 339 -18.14 9.27 -15.21
N PRO A 340 -18.88 8.68 -14.24
CA PRO A 340 -18.81 9.08 -12.84
C PRO A 340 -17.41 8.85 -12.24
N LEU A 341 -16.71 9.95 -11.94
CA LEU A 341 -15.61 9.92 -11.00
C LEU A 341 -16.16 9.63 -9.60
N ASP A 342 -16.17 8.35 -9.23
CA ASP A 342 -16.40 7.92 -7.86
C ASP A 342 -15.47 8.71 -6.92
N PRO A 343 -16.01 9.47 -5.95
CA PRO A 343 -15.22 10.29 -5.03
C PRO A 343 -14.37 9.45 -4.06
N SER A 344 -14.59 8.14 -3.97
CA SER A 344 -13.86 7.23 -3.09
C SER A 344 -12.35 7.27 -3.31
N GLY A 345 -11.60 7.73 -2.31
CA GLY A 345 -10.15 7.80 -2.34
C GLY A 345 -9.56 8.98 -3.11
N TYR A 346 -10.39 9.88 -3.67
CA TYR A 346 -9.90 11.12 -4.28
C TYR A 346 -9.19 12.02 -3.26
N GLU A 347 -9.67 12.08 -2.02
CA GLU A 347 -9.04 12.88 -0.97
C GLU A 347 -7.67 12.32 -0.58
N HIS A 348 -7.53 10.99 -0.56
CA HIS A 348 -6.26 10.36 -0.29
C HIS A 348 -5.29 10.47 -1.47
N ALA A 349 -5.75 10.23 -2.71
CA ALA A 349 -4.95 10.47 -3.91
C ALA A 349 -4.46 11.93 -3.95
N SER A 350 -5.31 12.89 -3.59
CA SER A 350 -4.94 14.31 -3.47
C SER A 350 -3.87 14.55 -2.41
N TYR A 351 -3.91 13.84 -1.28
CA TYR A 351 -2.89 13.94 -0.24
C TYR A 351 -1.55 13.31 -0.64
N VAL A 352 -1.56 12.15 -1.30
CA VAL A 352 -0.36 11.52 -1.88
C VAL A 352 0.26 12.42 -2.95
N CYS A 353 -0.55 12.98 -3.86
CA CYS A 353 -0.11 13.99 -4.81
C CYS A 353 0.45 15.24 -4.11
N TYR A 354 -0.18 15.73 -3.02
CA TYR A 354 0.36 16.87 -2.27
C TYR A 354 1.75 16.55 -1.67
N LYS A 355 1.89 15.40 -1.02
CA LYS A 355 3.17 15.00 -0.40
C LYS A 355 4.26 14.80 -1.45
N ALA A 356 3.99 14.06 -2.52
CA ALA A 356 4.98 13.83 -3.56
C ALA A 356 5.41 15.11 -4.31
N LEU A 357 4.48 16.04 -4.55
CA LEU A 357 4.64 17.08 -5.57
C LEU A 357 4.80 18.49 -5.00
N VAL A 358 4.26 18.76 -3.81
CA VAL A 358 4.47 20.02 -3.06
C VAL A 358 5.54 19.83 -2.00
N GLU A 359 5.46 18.76 -1.20
CA GLU A 359 6.45 18.44 -0.15
C GLU A 359 7.69 17.68 -0.66
N LYS A 360 7.73 17.35 -1.96
CA LYS A 360 8.83 16.62 -2.63
C LYS A 360 9.15 15.26 -1.99
N TRP A 361 8.13 14.53 -1.55
CA TRP A 361 8.28 13.17 -1.02
C TRP A 361 8.61 12.17 -2.13
N GLU A 362 9.40 11.15 -1.79
CA GLU A 362 9.73 10.04 -2.70
C GLU A 362 8.49 9.16 -2.93
N LEU A 363 8.16 8.88 -4.19
CA LEU A 363 7.08 7.97 -4.56
C LEU A 363 7.64 6.54 -4.71
N LEU A 364 7.51 5.76 -3.64
CA LEU A 364 7.87 4.34 -3.61
C LEU A 364 6.82 3.54 -4.38
N ARG A 365 7.14 3.17 -5.62
CA ARG A 365 6.25 2.39 -6.48
C ARG A 365 6.14 0.95 -5.98
N LEU A 366 4.90 0.45 -5.93
CA LEU A 366 4.61 -0.95 -5.59
C LEU A 366 3.88 -1.59 -6.77
N TYR A 367 4.24 -2.80 -7.15
CA TYR A 367 3.61 -3.51 -8.28
C TYR A 367 2.28 -4.19 -7.91
N ARG A 368 1.86 -4.13 -6.64
CA ARG A 368 0.61 -4.70 -6.12
C ARG A 368 -0.12 -3.73 -5.20
N MET A 369 -1.45 -3.80 -5.17
CA MET A 369 -2.28 -3.14 -4.17
C MET A 369 -2.16 -3.89 -2.84
N MET A 370 -1.74 -3.25 -1.75
CA MET A 370 -1.50 -3.97 -0.50
C MET A 370 -2.79 -4.41 0.24
N GLU A 371 -3.98 -4.08 -0.28
CA GLU A 371 -5.25 -4.72 0.09
C GLU A 371 -5.28 -6.21 -0.25
N ARG A 372 -4.41 -6.63 -1.17
CA ARG A 372 -4.31 -7.99 -1.70
C ARG A 372 -2.95 -8.64 -1.43
N ALA A 373 -2.00 -7.85 -0.93
CA ALA A 373 -0.75 -8.35 -0.36
C ALA A 373 -1.01 -9.02 1.00
N SER A 374 -0.50 -10.23 1.19
CA SER A 374 -0.51 -10.91 2.50
C SER A 374 0.27 -10.13 3.56
N SER A 375 0.14 -10.50 4.83
CA SER A 375 0.99 -9.94 5.88
C SER A 375 2.49 -10.20 5.64
N ASP A 376 2.85 -11.30 4.97
CA ASP A 376 4.23 -11.64 4.59
C ASP A 376 4.76 -10.76 3.45
N GLU A 377 3.93 -10.45 2.45
CA GLU A 377 4.26 -9.45 1.40
C GLU A 377 4.42 -8.04 2.00
N GLN A 378 3.53 -7.67 2.94
CA GLN A 378 3.61 -6.42 3.71
C GLN A 378 4.80 -6.39 4.67
N TYR A 379 5.31 -7.54 5.11
CA TYR A 379 6.56 -7.65 5.86
C TYR A 379 7.78 -7.54 4.94
N CYS A 380 7.79 -8.27 3.83
CA CYS A 380 8.83 -8.25 2.81
C CYS A 380 9.10 -6.83 2.29
N LEU A 381 8.05 -6.12 1.87
CA LEU A 381 8.18 -4.73 1.41
C LEU A 381 8.59 -3.77 2.53
N SER A 382 8.29 -4.09 3.80
CA SER A 382 8.85 -3.34 4.93
C SER A 382 10.33 -3.54 5.17
N GLN A 383 10.88 -4.73 4.90
CA GLN A 383 12.32 -4.97 4.99
C GLN A 383 13.06 -4.34 3.79
N GLN A 384 12.57 -4.56 2.57
CA GLN A 384 13.20 -4.04 1.33
C GLN A 384 13.25 -2.51 1.26
N LEU A 385 12.14 -1.84 1.59
CA LEU A 385 12.04 -0.38 1.50
C LEU A 385 12.37 0.31 2.83
N ASN A 386 12.70 -0.47 3.87
CA ASN A 386 12.70 -0.08 5.29
C ASN A 386 11.34 0.50 5.75
N TYR A 387 10.28 0.31 4.94
CA TYR A 387 8.98 0.96 5.07
C TYR A 387 8.04 0.13 5.95
N SER A 388 8.09 0.33 7.27
CA SER A 388 7.19 -0.38 8.17
C SER A 388 5.73 -0.05 7.91
N PHE A 389 4.97 -1.03 7.45
CA PHE A 389 3.52 -0.98 7.43
C PHE A 389 3.01 -0.93 8.87
N LEU A 390 2.04 -0.05 9.13
CA LEU A 390 1.39 0.10 10.44
C LEU A 390 0.13 -0.78 10.56
N TRP A 391 -0.03 -1.73 9.65
CA TRP A 391 -1.19 -2.61 9.54
C TRP A 391 -0.89 -3.81 8.68
N SER A 392 -1.80 -4.77 8.72
CA SER A 392 -1.88 -5.89 7.81
C SER A 392 -3.32 -6.22 7.50
N ARG A 393 -3.49 -6.91 6.37
CA ARG A 393 -4.74 -7.54 5.99
C ARG A 393 -5.05 -8.77 6.84
N ASP A 394 -4.01 -9.51 7.23
CA ASP A 394 -4.13 -10.71 8.07
C ASP A 394 -3.74 -10.37 9.52
N GLN A 395 -3.95 -11.30 10.46
CA GLN A 395 -3.41 -11.16 11.82
C GLN A 395 -1.89 -11.22 11.80
N ASN A 396 -1.22 -10.16 12.28
CA ASN A 396 0.23 -10.08 12.38
C ASN A 396 0.65 -9.38 13.70
N PRO A 397 1.52 -9.98 14.53
CA PRO A 397 1.89 -9.43 15.82
C PRO A 397 2.78 -8.18 15.74
N ASP A 398 3.30 -7.83 14.56
CA ASP A 398 4.19 -6.68 14.31
C ASP A 398 3.49 -5.51 13.59
N ARG A 399 2.15 -5.48 13.64
CA ARG A 399 1.30 -4.50 12.94
C ARG A 399 0.25 -3.90 13.88
N LEU A 400 -0.02 -2.61 13.75
CA LEU A 400 -0.88 -1.88 14.70
C LEU A 400 -2.38 -2.03 14.41
N LEU A 401 -2.80 -2.15 13.14
CA LEU A 401 -4.20 -2.32 12.76
C LEU A 401 -4.42 -3.54 11.84
N LEU A 402 -5.53 -4.24 12.07
CA LEU A 402 -6.26 -4.99 11.06
C LEU A 402 -7.15 -4.01 10.30
N PHE A 403 -7.28 -4.16 8.98
CA PHE A 403 -8.30 -3.49 8.17
C PHE A 403 -9.20 -4.54 7.48
N HIS A 404 -10.45 -4.19 7.16
CA HIS A 404 -11.41 -5.06 6.45
C HIS A 404 -11.73 -6.39 7.11
N ALA A 405 -11.83 -6.40 8.44
CA ALA A 405 -12.25 -7.57 9.22
C ALA A 405 -13.66 -8.10 8.86
N ASP A 406 -14.40 -7.40 8.00
CA ASP A 406 -15.73 -7.73 7.49
C ASP A 406 -15.78 -8.18 6.01
N ARG A 407 -14.74 -7.97 5.19
CA ARG A 407 -14.75 -8.27 3.74
C ARG A 407 -14.59 -9.77 3.40
N ALA A 408 -15.48 -10.61 3.94
CA ALA A 408 -15.91 -11.95 3.50
C ALA A 408 -14.88 -13.07 3.23
N ARG A 409 -13.56 -12.81 3.19
CA ARG A 409 -12.50 -13.78 2.84
C ARG A 409 -11.60 -14.18 4.02
N PHE A 410 -11.93 -13.74 5.23
CA PHE A 410 -11.08 -13.91 6.40
C PHE A 410 -11.52 -15.10 7.26
N PRO A 411 -10.58 -15.92 7.78
CA PRO A 411 -10.90 -16.75 8.92
C PRO A 411 -11.38 -15.85 10.07
N ARG A 412 -12.37 -16.32 10.85
CA ARG A 412 -12.94 -15.55 11.96
C ARG A 412 -11.79 -15.04 12.85
N VAL A 413 -11.74 -13.73 13.11
CA VAL A 413 -10.71 -13.11 13.94
C VAL A 413 -10.94 -13.53 15.40
N THR A 414 -10.40 -14.70 15.78
CA THR A 414 -10.64 -15.35 17.08
C THR A 414 -9.95 -14.65 18.23
N SER A 415 -8.85 -13.94 17.97
CA SER A 415 -8.11 -13.18 18.98
C SER A 415 -7.45 -11.93 18.39
N LEU A 416 -7.15 -10.96 19.26
CA LEU A 416 -6.29 -9.81 18.97
C LEU A 416 -5.43 -9.54 20.21
N CYS A 417 -4.14 -9.29 20.02
CA CYS A 417 -3.19 -9.02 21.11
C CYS A 417 -3.20 -10.12 22.20
N GLY A 418 -3.33 -11.38 21.78
CA GLY A 418 -3.41 -12.55 22.66
C GLY A 418 -4.73 -12.71 23.43
N GLN A 419 -5.72 -11.83 23.22
CA GLN A 419 -7.02 -11.86 23.90
C GLN A 419 -8.12 -12.38 22.95
N PRO A 420 -9.00 -13.31 23.40
CA PRO A 420 -10.15 -13.75 22.61
C PRO A 420 -11.07 -12.59 22.21
N LEU A 421 -11.54 -12.58 20.97
CA LEU A 421 -12.35 -11.49 20.42
C LEU A 421 -13.79 -11.93 20.12
N THR A 422 -14.71 -11.60 21.01
CA THR A 422 -16.15 -11.67 20.73
C THR A 422 -16.55 -10.50 19.84
N LEU A 423 -16.62 -10.75 18.54
CA LEU A 423 -17.13 -9.81 17.54
C LEU A 423 -18.66 -9.71 17.66
N GLU A 424 -19.19 -8.50 17.83
CA GLU A 424 -20.63 -8.26 17.77
C GLU A 424 -21.10 -7.94 16.36
N GLY A 425 -22.22 -8.56 16.00
CA GLY A 425 -22.93 -8.41 14.72
C GLY A 425 -22.80 -9.65 13.85
N PRO A 426 -23.84 -10.06 13.12
CA PRO A 426 -23.68 -11.01 12.03
C PRO A 426 -22.82 -10.37 10.94
N PHE A 427 -21.76 -11.06 10.53
CA PHE A 427 -21.16 -10.84 9.22
C PHE A 427 -22.16 -11.34 8.19
N HIS A 428 -23.07 -10.46 7.73
CA HIS A 428 -23.96 -10.77 6.61
C HIS A 428 -23.13 -10.84 5.34
N ILE A 429 -22.60 -12.04 5.09
CA ILE A 429 -22.14 -12.46 3.77
C ILE A 429 -23.39 -12.73 2.95
N GLU A 430 -24.00 -11.66 2.43
CA GLU A 430 -24.74 -11.79 1.19
C GLU A 430 -23.74 -12.26 0.14
N ARG A 431 -23.95 -13.47 -0.38
CA ARG A 431 -23.37 -13.79 -1.68
C ARG A 431 -24.04 -12.86 -2.67
N LEU A 432 -23.23 -12.03 -3.32
CA LEU A 432 -23.57 -11.56 -4.66
C LEU A 432 -23.42 -12.76 -5.58
N ASP A 433 -24.46 -13.60 -5.62
CA ASP A 433 -24.64 -14.55 -6.71
C ASP A 433 -24.78 -13.74 -8.01
N THR A 434 -24.10 -14.18 -9.06
CA THR A 434 -23.86 -13.43 -10.32
C THR A 434 -24.90 -13.74 -11.39
#